data_AF-X0S9Q4-F1
#
_entry.id   AF-X0S9Q4-F1
#
_cell.length_a   1.000
_cell.length_b   1.000
_cell.length_c   1.000
_cell.angle_alpha   90.00
_cell.angle_beta   90.00
_cell.angle_gamma   90.00
#
_symmetry.space_group_name_H-M   'P 1'
#
loop_
_entity.id
_entity.type
_entity.pdbx_description
1 polymer ?
#
loop_
_entity_poly.entity_id
_entity_poly.type
_entity_poly.pdbx_seq_one_letter_code
_entity_poly.pdbx_strand_id
1 'polypeptide(L)'
;MLNPEVRTVIDVGGHTLLASNIGQNGDLLETAIVEDCAAGKGLFIEVMVKALEFTMEELAACSLASENPIRVTNTCVVMAESEVISLINEGYSRFDVLAGTVLSVAAKIASVVRRID
;
A
#
# COMPACT_ATOMS: atom_id res chain seq x y z
N MET A 1 -22.55 -5.37 13.91
CA MET A 1 -21.30 -4.67 13.53
C MET A 1 -20.43 -4.50 14.76
N LEU A 2 -19.10 -4.50 14.61
CA LEU A 2 -18.17 -4.22 15.72
C LEU A 2 -18.17 -2.74 16.14
N ASN A 3 -18.43 -1.83 15.20
CA ASN A 3 -18.63 -0.41 15.45
C ASN A 3 -19.75 0.12 14.51
N PRO A 4 -20.88 0.66 15.02
CA PRO A 4 -21.98 1.19 14.22
C PRO A 4 -21.76 2.62 13.69
N GLU A 5 -20.72 3.32 14.15
CA GLU A 5 -20.39 4.68 13.72
C GLU A 5 -19.53 4.71 12.45
N VAL A 6 -19.06 3.55 11.97
CA VAL A 6 -18.28 3.43 10.73
C VAL A 6 -19.09 3.93 9.54
N ARG A 7 -18.48 4.80 8.72
CA ARG A 7 -19.07 5.34 7.47
C ARG A 7 -18.31 4.95 6.21
N THR A 8 -17.06 4.50 6.34
CA THR A 8 -16.27 3.99 5.23
C THR A 8 -15.46 2.80 5.72
N VAL A 9 -15.44 1.71 4.95
CA VAL A 9 -14.60 0.54 5.15
C VAL A 9 -13.58 0.48 4.02
N ILE A 10 -12.32 0.25 4.37
CA ILE A 10 -11.23 0.02 3.42
C ILE A 10 -10.67 -1.37 3.73
N ASP A 11 -10.79 -2.29 2.78
CA ASP A 11 -10.22 -3.63 2.85
C ASP A 11 -9.03 -3.72 1.88
N VAL A 12 -7.85 -4.02 2.42
CA VAL A 12 -6.59 -4.10 1.69
C VAL A 12 -6.03 -5.51 1.83
N GLY A 13 -6.54 -6.42 1.00
CA GLY A 13 -6.03 -7.79 0.92
C GLY A 13 -4.71 -7.88 0.15
N GLY A 14 -4.20 -9.11 0.02
CA GLY A 14 -3.04 -9.39 -0.83
C GLY A 14 -3.28 -9.04 -2.29
N HIS A 15 -4.45 -9.47 -2.83
CA HIS A 15 -4.80 -9.37 -4.25
C HIS A 15 -5.96 -8.42 -4.55
N THR A 16 -6.73 -7.98 -3.55
CA THR A 16 -7.88 -7.07 -3.73
C THR A 16 -7.74 -5.83 -2.86
N LEU A 17 -8.15 -4.68 -3.40
CA LEU A 17 -8.35 -3.44 -2.65
C LEU A 17 -9.81 -3.02 -2.87
N LEU A 18 -10.55 -2.85 -1.78
CA LEU A 18 -11.94 -2.43 -1.78
C LEU A 18 -12.10 -1.23 -0.83
N ALA A 19 -12.84 -0.22 -1.28
CA ALA A 19 -13.33 0.87 -0.43
C ALA A 19 -14.85 0.96 -0.61
N SER A 20 -15.60 1.02 0.50
CA SER A 20 -17.07 1.11 0.48
C SER A 20 -17.57 2.09 1.53
N ASN A 21 -18.54 2.93 1.15
CA ASN A 21 -19.30 3.72 2.11
C ASN A 21 -20.43 2.90 2.73
N ILE A 22 -20.75 3.23 3.99
CA ILE A 22 -21.69 2.51 4.84
C ILE A 22 -22.82 3.46 5.23
N GLY A 23 -24.04 3.11 4.83
CA GLY A 23 -25.27 3.83 5.15
C GLY A 23 -25.60 3.76 6.64
N GLN A 24 -26.53 4.62 7.08
CA GLN A 24 -26.92 4.72 8.50
C GLN A 24 -27.50 3.40 9.06
N ASN A 25 -28.02 2.52 8.20
CA ASN A 25 -28.60 1.24 8.59
C ASN A 25 -27.60 0.07 8.44
N GLY A 26 -26.33 0.36 8.10
CA GLY A 26 -25.30 -0.64 7.83
C GLY A 26 -25.31 -1.23 6.42
N ASP A 27 -26.10 -0.64 5.53
CA ASP A 27 -26.16 -0.93 4.09
C ASP A 27 -24.89 -0.47 3.35
N LEU A 28 -24.46 -1.24 2.34
CA LEU A 28 -23.37 -0.85 1.45
C LEU A 28 -23.87 0.17 0.44
N LEU A 29 -23.21 1.32 0.38
CA LEU A 29 -23.43 2.38 -0.60
C LEU A 29 -22.42 2.22 -1.74
N GLU A 30 -21.88 3.34 -2.24
CA GLU A 30 -20.88 3.34 -3.29
C GLU A 30 -19.63 2.54 -2.88
N THR A 31 -19.10 1.77 -3.83
CA THR A 31 -18.01 0.82 -3.62
C THR A 31 -17.04 0.86 -4.80
N ALA A 32 -15.76 1.08 -4.52
CA ALA A 32 -14.68 1.00 -5.50
C ALA A 32 -13.81 -0.23 -5.24
N ILE A 33 -13.63 -1.07 -6.27
CA ILE A 33 -12.82 -2.29 -6.21
C ILE A 33 -11.64 -2.16 -7.19
N VAL A 34 -10.50 -2.75 -6.84
CA VAL A 34 -9.30 -2.89 -7.70
C VAL A 34 -8.69 -4.29 -7.52
N GLU A 35 -8.95 -5.19 -8.46
CA GLU A 35 -8.46 -6.58 -8.46
C GLU A 35 -7.29 -6.80 -9.44
N ASP A 36 -7.39 -6.37 -10.70
CA ASP A 36 -6.39 -6.65 -11.75
C ASP A 36 -4.97 -6.11 -11.46
N CYS A 37 -4.89 -4.98 -10.76
CA CYS A 37 -3.77 -4.02 -10.91
C CYS A 37 -2.50 -4.32 -10.11
N ALA A 38 -2.52 -5.27 -9.16
CA ALA A 38 -1.52 -5.53 -8.09
C ALA A 38 -1.12 -4.33 -7.17
N ALA A 39 -0.89 -3.13 -7.70
CA ALA A 39 -0.52 -1.90 -6.98
C ALA A 39 -1.49 -1.52 -5.86
N GLY A 40 -0.95 -1.05 -4.73
CA GLY A 40 -1.74 -0.60 -3.57
C GLY A 40 -2.27 -1.73 -2.67
N LYS A 41 -1.66 -2.92 -2.73
CA LYS A 41 -2.15 -4.16 -2.10
C LYS A 41 -1.02 -4.97 -1.47
N GLY A 42 -1.36 -5.96 -0.64
CA GLY A 42 -0.39 -6.74 0.12
C GLY A 42 0.69 -7.41 -0.74
N LEU A 43 0.34 -7.96 -1.92
CA LEU A 43 1.31 -8.60 -2.83
C LEU A 43 2.41 -7.63 -3.30
N PHE A 44 2.08 -6.35 -3.52
CA PHE A 44 3.08 -5.35 -3.90
C PHE A 44 4.08 -5.13 -2.75
N ILE A 45 3.57 -4.99 -1.51
CA ILE A 45 4.40 -4.85 -0.32
C ILE A 45 5.28 -6.08 -0.10
N GLU A 46 4.73 -7.30 -0.21
CA GLU A 46 5.46 -8.56 0.01
C GLU A 46 6.68 -8.69 -0.93
N VAL A 47 6.50 -8.36 -2.22
CA VAL A 47 7.61 -8.37 -3.19
C VAL A 47 8.66 -7.32 -2.84
N MET A 48 8.28 -6.08 -2.52
CA MET A 48 9.26 -5.03 -2.18
C MET A 48 10.00 -5.30 -0.86
N VAL A 49 9.30 -5.80 0.16
CA VAL A 49 9.88 -6.22 1.45
C VAL A 49 10.96 -7.27 1.23
N LYS A 50 10.67 -8.28 0.40
CA LYS A 50 11.61 -9.34 0.04
C LYS A 50 12.79 -8.83 -0.81
N ALA A 51 12.54 -7.96 -1.79
CA ALA A 51 13.57 -7.34 -2.62
C ALA A 51 14.51 -6.42 -1.81
N LEU A 52 13.99 -5.82 -0.75
CA LEU A 52 14.71 -5.03 0.25
C LEU A 52 15.23 -5.88 1.42
N GLU A 53 15.24 -7.22 1.31
CA GLU A 53 15.76 -8.18 2.29
C GLU A 53 15.25 -7.99 3.73
N PHE A 54 13.98 -7.57 3.90
CA PHE A 54 13.27 -7.52 5.17
C PHE A 54 12.23 -8.65 5.26
N THR A 55 11.64 -8.85 6.43
CA THR A 55 10.43 -9.67 6.61
C THR A 55 9.16 -8.83 6.72
N MET A 56 7.99 -9.45 6.58
CA MET A 56 6.70 -8.76 6.70
C MET A 56 6.42 -8.30 8.14
N GLU A 57 6.99 -8.97 9.14
CA GLU A 57 6.95 -8.60 10.55
C GLU A 57 7.78 -7.34 10.83
N GLU A 58 8.89 -7.16 10.10
CA GLU A 58 9.79 -5.99 10.21
C GLU A 58 9.23 -4.75 9.53
N LEU A 59 8.40 -4.90 8.49
CA LEU A 59 7.83 -3.84 7.64
C LEU A 59 7.45 -2.56 8.40
N ALA A 60 6.66 -2.69 9.46
CA ALA A 60 6.15 -1.54 10.20
C ALA A 60 7.26 -0.81 10.97
N ALA A 61 8.16 -1.54 11.64
CA ALA A 61 9.26 -0.95 12.38
C ALA A 61 10.31 -0.33 11.45
N CYS A 62 10.66 -1.01 10.35
CA CYS A 62 11.67 -0.56 9.41
C CYS A 62 11.19 0.63 8.55
N SER A 63 9.93 0.67 8.12
CA SER A 63 9.40 1.83 7.37
C SER A 63 9.26 3.08 8.26
N LEU A 64 8.99 2.92 9.56
CA LEU A 64 8.95 4.02 10.53
C LEU A 64 10.35 4.48 11.01
N ALA A 65 11.40 3.71 10.74
CA ALA A 65 12.79 4.08 11.06
C ALA A 65 13.45 4.96 9.97
N SER A 66 12.74 5.26 8.88
CA SER A 66 13.21 6.15 7.82
C SER A 66 13.27 7.61 8.27
N GLU A 67 14.35 8.30 7.89
CA GLU A 67 14.50 9.74 8.09
C GLU A 67 14.15 10.53 6.80
N ASN A 68 14.40 9.95 5.62
CA ASN A 68 14.23 10.61 4.33
C ASN A 68 13.60 9.67 3.26
N PRO A 69 12.29 9.36 3.35
CA PRO A 69 11.65 8.37 2.47
C PRO A 69 11.87 8.61 0.97
N ILE A 70 12.44 7.63 0.26
CA ILE A 70 12.74 7.73 -1.17
C ILE A 70 11.53 7.28 -1.99
N ARG A 71 10.94 8.23 -2.73
CA ARG A 71 9.74 8.00 -3.55
C ARG A 71 9.97 6.94 -4.64
N VAL A 72 9.33 5.79 -4.49
CA VAL A 72 9.17 4.78 -5.55
C VAL A 72 8.10 5.26 -6.55
N THR A 73 8.43 5.26 -7.84
CA THR A 73 7.62 5.87 -8.91
C THR A 73 6.81 4.86 -9.70
N ASN A 74 7.27 3.62 -9.83
CA ASN A 74 6.59 2.57 -10.57
C ASN A 74 5.47 1.91 -9.76
N THR A 75 4.34 1.65 -10.43
CA THR A 75 3.19 0.92 -9.86
C THR A 75 3.11 -0.53 -10.32
N CYS A 76 3.76 -0.89 -11.44
CA CYS A 76 3.93 -2.27 -11.86
C CYS A 76 4.92 -2.97 -10.93
N VAL A 77 4.52 -4.08 -10.29
CA VAL A 77 5.35 -4.82 -9.32
C VAL A 77 6.75 -5.13 -9.87
N VAL A 78 6.86 -5.67 -11.08
CA VAL A 78 8.15 -6.06 -11.68
C VAL A 78 9.07 -4.85 -11.93
N MET A 79 8.49 -3.71 -12.29
CA MET A 79 9.25 -2.47 -12.51
C MET A 79 9.62 -1.80 -11.19
N ALA A 80 8.74 -1.84 -10.19
CA ALA A 80 9.00 -1.35 -8.85
C ALA A 80 10.08 -2.17 -8.13
N GLU A 81 10.09 -3.49 -8.29
CA GLU A 81 11.14 -4.39 -7.80
C GLU A 81 12.50 -4.01 -8.40
N SER A 82 12.53 -3.77 -9.72
CA SER A 82 13.74 -3.29 -10.41
C SER A 82 14.19 -1.91 -9.93
N GLU A 83 13.24 -0.99 -9.68
CA GLU A 83 13.49 0.36 -9.17
C GLU A 83 14.08 0.34 -7.76
N VAL A 84 13.49 -0.41 -6.82
CA VAL A 84 14.01 -0.48 -5.44
C VAL A 84 15.40 -1.11 -5.41
N ILE A 85 15.66 -2.14 -6.24
CA ILE A 85 17.00 -2.73 -6.37
C ILE A 85 18.02 -1.71 -6.94
N SER A 86 17.63 -0.88 -7.92
CA SER A 86 18.48 0.21 -8.41
C SER A 86 18.86 1.19 -7.31
N LEU A 87 17.87 1.63 -6.52
CA LEU A 87 18.09 2.56 -5.42
C LEU A 87 19.05 1.99 -4.35
N ILE A 88 18.98 0.69 -4.05
CA ILE A 88 19.97 0.06 -3.14
C ILE A 88 21.37 0.03 -3.76
N ASN A 89 21.50 -0.27 -5.05
CA ASN A 89 22.78 -0.25 -5.76
C ASN A 89 23.38 1.18 -5.89
N GLU A 90 22.54 2.20 -5.91
CA GLU A 90 22.92 3.62 -5.87
C GLU A 90 23.34 4.09 -4.45
N GLY A 91 23.16 3.25 -3.44
CA GLY A 91 23.58 3.51 -2.05
C GLY A 91 22.51 4.14 -1.16
N TYR A 92 21.24 4.19 -1.59
CA TYR A 92 20.15 4.66 -0.73
C TYR A 92 19.86 3.66 0.40
N SER A 93 19.43 4.18 1.55
CA SER A 93 19.06 3.38 2.71
C SER A 93 17.87 2.46 2.40
N ARG A 94 18.01 1.17 2.71
CA ARG A 94 16.92 0.19 2.63
C ARG A 94 15.66 0.64 3.41
N PHE A 95 15.84 1.32 4.54
CA PHE A 95 14.74 1.85 5.36
C PHE A 95 14.00 2.99 4.63
N ASP A 96 14.72 3.90 3.99
CA ASP A 96 14.13 5.02 3.26
C ASP A 96 13.40 4.59 1.99
N VAL A 97 13.94 3.59 1.26
CA VAL A 97 13.28 3.00 0.09
C VAL A 97 12.04 2.19 0.51
N LEU A 98 12.08 1.49 1.65
CA LEU A 98 10.91 0.80 2.22
C LEU A 98 9.82 1.79 2.64
N ALA A 99 10.17 2.91 3.28
CA ALA A 99 9.20 3.94 3.67
C ALA A 99 8.51 4.56 2.44
N GLY A 100 9.27 4.90 1.40
CA GLY A 100 8.70 5.42 0.16
C GLY A 100 7.84 4.41 -0.61
N THR A 101 8.17 3.12 -0.51
CA THR A 101 7.33 2.01 -0.98
C THR A 101 5.96 1.99 -0.27
N VAL A 102 5.95 2.06 1.06
CA VAL A 102 4.72 2.10 1.88
C VAL A 102 3.89 3.35 1.55
N LEU A 103 4.55 4.52 1.39
CA LEU A 103 3.88 5.76 0.99
C LEU A 103 3.24 5.68 -0.42
N SER A 104 3.89 4.99 -1.37
CA SER A 104 3.33 4.76 -2.71
C SER A 104 2.05 3.91 -2.65
N VAL A 105 2.05 2.85 -1.82
CA VAL A 105 0.87 2.02 -1.56
C VAL A 105 -0.24 2.81 -0.85
N ALA A 106 0.09 3.59 0.17
CA ALA A 106 -0.88 4.45 0.86
C ALA A 106 -1.52 5.50 -0.08
N ALA A 107 -0.72 6.13 -0.94
CA ALA A 107 -1.21 7.05 -1.96
C ALA A 107 -2.14 6.37 -2.98
N LYS A 108 -1.85 5.12 -3.35
CA LYS A 108 -2.72 4.31 -4.21
C LYS A 108 -4.05 3.96 -3.52
N ILE A 109 -4.02 3.57 -2.25
CA ILE A 109 -5.24 3.32 -1.44
C ILE A 109 -6.10 4.59 -1.38
N ALA A 110 -5.51 5.74 -1.02
CA ALA A 110 -6.21 7.02 -1.00
C ALA A 110 -6.79 7.44 -2.37
N SER A 111 -6.16 7.03 -3.49
CA SER A 111 -6.73 7.26 -4.83
C SER A 111 -7.96 6.42 -5.14
N VAL A 112 -8.13 5.26 -4.47
CA VAL A 112 -9.33 4.41 -4.61
C VAL A 112 -10.45 4.89 -3.71
N VAL A 113 -10.14 5.33 -2.48
CA VAL A 113 -11.11 5.96 -1.57
C VAL A 113 -11.73 7.21 -2.22
N ARG A 114 -10.92 8.07 -2.85
CA ARG A 114 -11.40 9.24 -3.62
C ARG A 114 -12.31 8.95 -4.82
N ARG A 115 -12.62 7.68 -5.12
CA ARG A 115 -13.63 7.29 -6.10
C ARG A 115 -15.04 7.18 -5.51
N ILE A 116 -15.16 7.27 -4.18
CA ILE A 116 -16.41 7.16 -3.41
C ILE A 116 -16.58 8.33 -2.41
N ASP A 117 -15.80 9.41 -2.57
CA ASP A 117 -15.86 10.64 -1.74
C ASP A 117 -16.90 11.65 -2.32
#